data_AF-A0A0J7J9M5-F1
#
_entry.id   AF-A0A0J7J9M5-F1
#
_cell.length_a   1.000
_cell.length_b   1.000
_cell.length_c   1.000
_cell.angle_alpha   90.00
_cell.angle_beta   90.00
_cell.angle_gamma   90.00
#
_symmetry.space_group_name_H-M   'P 1'
#
loop_
_entity.id
_entity.type
_entity.pdbx_description
1 polymer ?
#
loop_
_entity_poly.entity_id
_entity_poly.type
_entity_poly.pdbx_seq_one_letter_code
_entity_poly.pdbx_strand_id
1 'polypeptide(L)'
;MLYRIITIVGGLVFVIVLFALIWFFCQKFLERHGVTDQVKDRAMVLATWTFAGISVGLVFAVVGAFVLGPWAFYRTLRGHDVGISDASAIWWGLAIVLASLAITAAGFFGFLVAVGAY
;
A
#
# COMPACT_ATOMS: atom_id res chain seq x y z
N MET A 1 -10.78 -24.60 17.36
CA MET A 1 -10.44 -24.43 15.93
C MET A 1 -11.12 -23.21 15.30
N LEU A 2 -12.39 -22.94 15.61
CA LEU A 2 -13.15 -21.79 15.11
C LEU A 2 -12.45 -20.42 15.33
N TYR A 3 -11.82 -20.22 16.50
CA TYR A 3 -11.05 -19.00 16.78
C TYR A 3 -9.89 -18.77 15.79
N ARG A 4 -9.17 -19.81 15.37
CA ARG A 4 -8.06 -19.68 14.41
C ARG A 4 -8.57 -19.25 13.03
N ILE A 5 -9.73 -19.78 12.62
CA ILE A 5 -10.36 -19.43 11.35
C ILE A 5 -10.76 -17.95 11.37
N ILE A 6 -11.37 -17.48 12.45
CA ILE A 6 -11.77 -16.06 12.60
C ILE A 6 -10.55 -15.15 12.53
N THR A 7 -9.45 -15.49 13.21
CA THR A 7 -8.21 -14.69 13.17
C THR A 7 -7.60 -14.64 11.76
N ILE A 8 -7.58 -15.78 11.05
CA ILE A 8 -7.06 -15.84 9.68
C ILE A 8 -7.93 -15.02 8.73
N VAL A 9 -9.26 -15.16 8.80
CA VAL A 9 -10.19 -14.41 7.97
C VAL A 9 -10.08 -12.91 8.26
N GLY A 10 -10.02 -12.51 9.54
CA GLY A 10 -9.82 -11.12 9.93
C GLY A 10 -8.52 -10.55 9.38
N GLY A 11 -7.40 -11.23 9.58
CA GLY A 11 -6.11 -10.81 9.03
C GLY A 11 -6.12 -10.69 7.50
N LEU A 12 -6.73 -11.65 6.81
CA LEU A 12 -6.86 -11.65 5.36
C LEU A 12 -7.67 -10.44 4.87
N VAL A 13 -8.76 -10.08 5.54
CA VAL A 13 -9.56 -8.89 5.21
C VAL A 13 -8.71 -7.62 5.29
N PHE A 14 -7.92 -7.45 6.35
CA PHE A 14 -7.04 -6.27 6.47
C PHE A 14 -5.96 -6.22 5.39
N VAL A 15 -5.41 -7.37 4.99
CA VAL A 15 -4.46 -7.45 3.88
C VAL A 15 -5.11 -7.04 2.55
N ILE A 16 -6.32 -7.52 2.28
CA ILE A 16 -7.08 -7.13 1.08
C ILE A 16 -7.37 -5.63 1.08
N VAL A 17 -7.79 -5.08 2.22
CA VAL A 17 -8.05 -3.64 2.37
C VAL A 17 -6.78 -2.82 2.16
N LEU A 18 -5.65 -3.23 2.74
CA LEU A 18 -4.36 -2.55 2.56
C LEU A 18 -3.95 -2.54 1.08
N PHE A 19 -4.04 -3.68 0.39
CA PHE A 19 -3.73 -3.77 -1.03
C PHE A 19 -4.65 -2.89 -1.88
N ALA A 20 -5.97 -2.91 -1.59
CA ALA A 20 -6.95 -2.09 -2.29
C ALA A 20 -6.68 -0.58 -2.09
N LEU A 21 -6.28 -0.15 -0.89
CA LEU A 21 -5.90 1.24 -0.61
C LEU A 21 -4.66 1.64 -1.40
N ILE A 22 -3.61 0.81 -1.39
CA ILE A 22 -2.39 1.08 -2.17
C ILE A 22 -2.73 1.22 -3.65
N TRP A 23 -3.53 0.30 -4.19
CA TRP A 23 -3.98 0.35 -5.58
C TRP A 23 -4.78 1.62 -5.90
N PHE A 24 -5.74 1.97 -5.05
CA PHE A 24 -6.54 3.18 -5.21
C PHE A 24 -5.68 4.44 -5.21
N PHE A 25 -4.71 4.56 -4.29
CA PHE A 25 -3.80 5.69 -4.25
C PHE A 25 -2.84 5.73 -5.44
N CYS A 26 -2.32 4.58 -5.89
CA CYS A 26 -1.50 4.50 -7.10
C CYS A 26 -2.28 4.94 -8.35
N GLN A 27 -3.54 4.51 -8.46
CA GLN A 27 -4.44 4.94 -9.54
C GLN A 27 -4.65 6.45 -9.50
N LYS A 28 -5.01 7.01 -8.34
CA LYS A 28 -5.22 8.46 -8.18
C LYS A 28 -3.96 9.28 -8.45
N PHE A 29 -2.80 8.74 -8.07
CA PHE A 29 -1.52 9.35 -8.37
C PHE A 29 -1.28 9.41 -9.89
N LEU A 30 -1.50 8.31 -10.62
CA LEU A 30 -1.33 8.28 -12.07
C LEU A 30 -2.31 9.22 -12.79
N GLU A 31 -3.59 9.23 -12.37
CA GLU A 31 -4.61 10.15 -12.90
C GLU A 31 -4.20 11.61 -12.69
N ARG A 32 -3.68 11.96 -11.51
CA ARG A 32 -3.25 13.32 -11.18
C ARG A 32 -2.04 13.78 -12.00
N HIS A 33 -1.20 12.85 -12.42
CA HIS A 33 0.00 13.12 -13.21
C HIS A 33 -0.23 12.98 -14.73
N GLY A 34 -1.49 12.98 -15.18
CA GLY A 34 -1.84 13.07 -16.60
C GLY A 34 -1.75 11.75 -17.36
N VAL A 35 -1.59 10.62 -16.66
CA VAL A 35 -1.63 9.29 -17.29
C VAL A 35 -3.10 8.92 -17.49
N THR A 36 -3.54 8.86 -18.74
CA THR A 36 -4.92 8.47 -19.11
C THR A 36 -4.99 7.10 -19.77
N ASP A 37 -3.88 6.59 -20.30
CA ASP A 37 -3.80 5.27 -20.92
C ASP A 37 -3.48 4.16 -19.92
N GLN A 38 -4.27 3.10 -19.97
CA GLN A 38 -4.08 1.86 -19.20
C GLN A 38 -3.85 2.10 -17.69
N VAL A 39 -4.46 3.15 -17.13
CA VAL A 39 -4.23 3.59 -15.74
C VAL A 39 -4.47 2.47 -14.74
N LYS A 40 -5.53 1.67 -14.96
CA LYS A 40 -5.85 0.55 -14.07
C LYS A 40 -4.77 -0.52 -14.04
N ASP A 41 -4.25 -0.91 -15.21
CA ASP A 41 -3.20 -1.92 -15.32
C ASP A 41 -1.87 -1.39 -14.76
N ARG A 42 -1.49 -0.16 -15.11
CA ARG A 42 -0.28 0.49 -14.56
C ARG A 42 -0.36 0.64 -13.05
N ALA A 43 -1.51 1.06 -12.53
CA ALA A 43 -1.76 1.15 -11.10
C ALA A 43 -1.69 -0.22 -10.42
N MET A 44 -2.22 -1.28 -11.04
CA MET A 44 -2.16 -2.64 -10.53
C MET A 44 -0.72 -3.13 -10.41
N VAL A 45 0.12 -2.87 -11.43
CA VAL A 45 1.55 -3.18 -11.41
C VAL A 45 2.26 -2.38 -10.31
N LEU A 46 2.03 -1.06 -10.23
CA LEU A 46 2.58 -0.20 -9.19
C LEU A 46 2.23 -0.70 -7.79
N ALA A 47 0.95 -1.03 -7.58
CA ALA A 47 0.44 -1.49 -6.30
C ALA A 47 1.01 -2.85 -5.91
N THR A 48 1.13 -3.78 -6.85
CA THR A 48 1.70 -5.11 -6.62
C THR A 48 3.15 -5.02 -6.14
N TRP A 49 3.99 -4.24 -6.83
CA TRP A 49 5.38 -4.05 -6.43
C TRP A 49 5.53 -3.27 -5.13
N THR A 50 4.70 -2.26 -4.90
CA THR A 50 4.69 -1.49 -3.65
C THR A 50 4.28 -2.37 -2.47
N PHE A 51 3.23 -3.17 -2.63
CA PHE A 51 2.76 -4.11 -1.62
C PHE A 51 3.79 -5.22 -1.34
N ALA A 52 4.47 -5.72 -2.38
CA ALA A 52 5.58 -6.65 -2.21
C ALA A 52 6.73 -6.01 -1.41
N GLY A 53 7.09 -4.75 -1.71
CA GLY A 53 8.08 -3.99 -0.96
C GLY A 53 7.70 -3.81 0.52
N ILE A 54 6.43 -3.48 0.81
CA ILE A 54 5.90 -3.40 2.18
C ILE A 54 6.00 -4.76 2.87
N SER A 55 5.56 -5.82 2.20
CA SER A 55 5.51 -7.18 2.76
C SER A 55 6.91 -7.70 3.10
N VAL A 56 7.87 -7.55 2.18
CA VAL A 56 9.27 -7.92 2.41
C VAL A 56 9.87 -7.03 3.51
N GLY A 57 9.57 -5.73 3.49
CA GLY A 57 10.00 -4.79 4.52
C GLY A 57 9.57 -5.23 5.91
N LEU A 58 8.29 -5.56 6.08
CA LEU A 58 7.72 -6.07 7.33
C LEU A 58 8.43 -7.32 7.87
N VAL A 59 8.91 -8.21 7.01
CA VAL A 59 9.67 -9.41 7.42
C VAL A 59 11.01 -9.04 8.06
N PHE A 60 11.69 -8.00 7.56
CA PHE A 60 12.97 -7.56 8.12
C PHE A 60 12.81 -6.71 9.38
N ALA A 61 11.94 -5.71 9.33
CA ALA A 61 11.56 -4.84 10.45
C ALA A 61 10.35 -4.00 10.05
N VAL A 62 9.50 -3.59 11.00
CA VAL A 62 8.36 -2.68 10.71
C VAL A 62 8.83 -1.42 9.95
N VAL A 63 10.01 -0.89 10.28
CA VAL A 63 10.64 0.26 9.59
C VAL A 63 10.97 -0.06 8.13
N GLY A 64 11.31 -1.31 7.81
CA GLY A 64 11.64 -1.77 6.47
C GLY A 64 10.51 -1.57 5.47
N ALA A 65 9.24 -1.62 5.90
CA ALA A 65 8.10 -1.35 5.02
C ALA A 65 8.08 0.09 4.50
N PHE A 66 8.53 1.05 5.31
CA PHE A 66 8.59 2.48 4.95
C PHE A 66 9.80 2.83 4.08
N VAL A 67 10.76 1.91 3.93
CA VAL A 67 11.91 2.07 3.03
C VAL A 67 11.69 1.29 1.73
N LEU A 68 11.39 0.00 1.85
CA LEU A 68 11.24 -0.90 0.70
C LEU A 68 9.95 -0.67 -0.08
N GLY A 69 8.85 -0.28 0.58
CA GLY A 69 7.60 0.08 -0.09
C GLY A 69 7.77 1.27 -1.04
N PRO A 70 8.23 2.44 -0.56
CA PRO A 70 8.45 3.61 -1.40
C PRO A 70 9.53 3.40 -2.45
N TRP A 71 10.59 2.65 -2.12
CA TRP A 71 11.63 2.30 -3.08
C TRP A 71 11.10 1.42 -4.22
N ALA A 72 10.28 0.40 -3.91
CA ALA A 72 9.64 -0.43 -4.91
C ALA A 72 8.68 0.38 -5.80
N PHE A 73 7.89 1.28 -5.19
CA PHE A 73 7.05 2.23 -5.93
C PHE A 73 7.88 3.07 -6.91
N TYR A 74 8.95 3.71 -6.44
CA TYR A 74 9.84 4.53 -7.25
C TYR A 74 10.43 3.75 -8.43
N ARG A 75 10.95 2.55 -8.18
CA ARG A 75 11.54 1.70 -9.23
C ARG A 75 10.51 1.34 -10.30
N THR A 76 9.30 0.98 -9.90
CA THR A 76 8.24 0.62 -10.84
C THR A 76 7.69 1.85 -11.57
N LEU A 77 7.68 3.02 -10.92
CA LEU A 77 7.29 4.27 -11.54
C LEU A 77 8.25 4.70 -12.66
N ARG A 78 9.57 4.52 -12.46
CA ARG A 78 10.58 4.82 -13.49
C ARG A 78 10.41 3.99 -14.76
N GLY A 79 9.72 2.84 -14.69
CA GLY A 79 9.33 2.05 -15.86
C GLY A 79 8.11 2.57 -16.61
N HIS A 80 7.40 3.57 -16.08
CA HIS A 80 6.15 4.12 -16.64
C HIS A 80 6.30 5.53 -17.24
N ASP A 81 7.52 6.07 -17.29
CA ASP A 81 7.89 7.35 -17.93
C ASP A 81 7.01 8.55 -17.50
N VAL A 82 6.75 8.66 -16.20
CA VAL A 82 5.98 9.76 -15.63
C VAL A 82 6.91 10.95 -15.38
N GLY A 83 6.59 12.11 -15.97
CA GLY A 83 7.40 13.33 -15.92
C GLY A 83 7.41 14.04 -14.55
N ILE A 84 7.91 13.38 -13.51
CA ILE A 84 8.11 13.96 -12.17
C ILE A 84 9.57 13.81 -11.73
N SER A 85 10.00 14.69 -10.83
CA SER A 85 11.35 14.60 -10.26
C SER A 85 11.51 13.34 -9.39
N ASP A 86 12.73 12.80 -9.33
CA ASP A 86 13.03 11.60 -8.53
C ASP A 86 12.74 11.80 -7.04
N ALA A 87 13.02 13.00 -6.51
CA ALA A 87 12.68 13.35 -5.14
C ALA A 87 11.17 13.32 -4.91
N SER A 88 10.39 13.88 -5.84
CA SER A 88 8.92 13.85 -5.75
C SER A 88 8.38 12.43 -5.80
N ALA A 89 8.93 11.57 -6.66
CA ALA A 89 8.50 10.17 -6.77
C ALA A 89 8.68 9.39 -5.47
N ILE A 90 9.81 9.59 -4.78
CA ILE A 90 10.09 8.97 -3.47
C ILE A 90 9.09 9.47 -2.41
N TRP A 91 8.87 10.78 -2.34
CA TRP A 91 7.91 11.37 -1.39
C TRP A 91 6.47 10.89 -1.62
N TRP A 92 6.06 10.75 -2.89
CA TRP A 92 4.76 10.18 -3.22
C TRP A 92 4.66 8.70 -2.84
N GLY A 93 5.69 7.90 -3.13
CA GLY A 93 5.74 6.50 -2.67
C GLY A 93 5.60 6.41 -1.16
N LEU A 94 6.31 7.25 -0.41
CA LEU A 94 6.25 7.30 1.05
C LEU A 94 4.88 7.75 1.55
N ALA A 95 4.28 8.77 0.93
CA ALA A 95 2.94 9.24 1.26
C ALA A 95 1.88 8.16 1.04
N ILE A 96 1.94 7.41 -0.07
CA ILE A 96 1.01 6.31 -0.37
C ILE A 96 1.13 5.20 0.66
N VAL A 97 2.37 4.80 1.00
CA VAL A 97 2.63 3.75 1.99
C VAL A 97 2.14 4.19 3.38
N LEU A 98 2.47 5.41 3.81
CA LEU A 98 2.01 5.97 5.08
C LEU A 98 0.49 6.06 5.14
N ALA A 99 -0.15 6.62 4.12
CA ALA A 99 -1.61 6.77 4.09
C ALA A 99 -2.32 5.42 4.16
N SER A 100 -1.86 4.45 3.36
CA SER A 100 -2.42 3.10 3.32
C SER A 100 -2.29 2.40 4.68
N LEU A 101 -1.08 2.41 5.26
CA LEU A 101 -0.83 1.77 6.56
C LEU A 101 -1.56 2.47 7.70
N ALA A 102 -1.61 3.81 7.71
CA ALA A 102 -2.32 4.57 8.74
C ALA A 102 -3.83 4.29 8.71
N ILE A 103 -4.43 4.25 7.52
CA ILE A 103 -5.87 3.92 7.37
C ILE A 103 -6.14 2.48 7.80
N THR A 104 -5.31 1.52 7.37
CA THR A 104 -5.46 0.12 7.79
C THR A 104 -5.29 -0.04 9.30
N ALA A 105 -4.31 0.62 9.90
CA ALA A 105 -4.06 0.59 11.35
C ALA A 105 -5.22 1.24 12.13
N ALA A 106 -5.73 2.39 11.68
CA ALA A 106 -6.88 3.04 12.28
C ALA A 106 -8.15 2.18 12.16
N GLY A 107 -8.37 1.54 11.01
CA GLY A 107 -9.47 0.60 10.81
C GLY A 107 -9.36 -0.63 11.72
N PHE A 108 -8.15 -1.16 11.88
CA PHE A 108 -7.89 -2.28 12.80
C PHE A 108 -8.14 -1.88 14.25
N PHE A 109 -7.65 -0.71 14.67
CA PHE A 109 -7.88 -0.17 16.01
C PHE A 109 -9.38 0.04 16.28
N GLY A 110 -10.11 0.65 15.34
CA GLY A 110 -11.56 0.81 15.43
C GLY A 110 -12.30 -0.52 15.53
N PHE A 111 -11.86 -1.55 14.81
CA PHE A 111 -12.40 -2.90 14.93
C PHE A 111 -12.15 -3.50 16.32
N LEU A 112 -10.94 -3.35 16.88
CA LEU A 112 -10.63 -3.83 18.23
C LEU A 112 -11.54 -3.18 19.28
N VAL A 113 -11.75 -1.87 19.18
CA VAL A 113 -12.68 -1.13 20.06
C VAL A 113 -14.11 -1.65 19.89
N ALA A 114 -14.58 -1.87 18.66
CA ALA A 114 -15.93 -2.36 18.40
C ALA A 114 -16.19 -3.77 18.95
N VAL A 115 -15.15 -4.61 19.03
CA VAL A 115 -15.22 -5.97 19.59
C VAL A 115 -14.95 -5.98 21.11
N GLY A 116 -14.68 -4.82 21.73
CA GLY A 116 -14.41 -4.71 23.17
C GLY A 116 -13.06 -5.27 23.60
N ALA A 117 -12.09 -5.32 22.68
CA ALA A 117 -10.74 -5.83 22.93
C ALA A 117 -9.77 -4.76 23.48
N TYR A 118 -10.26 -3.53 23.68
CA TYR A 118 -9.54 -2.37 24.23
C TYR A 118 -10.51 -1.52 25.05
#